data_AF-A0A8S4SQB6-F1
#
_entry.id   AF-A0A8S4SQB6-F1
#
_cell.length_a   1.000
_cell.length_b   1.000
_cell.length_c   1.000
_cell.angle_alpha   90.00
_cell.angle_beta   90.00
_cell.angle_gamma   90.00
#
_symmetry.space_group_name_H-M   'P 1'
#
loop_
_entity.id
_entity.type
_entity.pdbx_description
1 polymer ?
#
loop_
_entity_poly.entity_id
_entity_poly.type
_entity_poly.pdbx_seq_one_letter_code
_entity_poly.pdbx_strand_id
1 'polypeptide(L)'
;KEEPPSLDNTDSPPEIEVPRRKTRSRSQKKSEENHRKIANFVTKLAMNSGILPNINKAPKQRKINVNMRDPIEIEWKRKSVIDKRKHRDNLLTILKYSNVIPFRNKSLRGFICGYCDATYPDPIDLRSHTQNEHEKERYSFKSSFDMTEYNVKLDITDLVCTICLTQMDNLTKLKDHLVDNHKKIVYNDIKDHIMQFKLKKAVQNARMPLQLKDL
;
A
#
# COMPACT_ATOMS: atom_id res chain seq x y z
N LYS A 1 -64.97 69.93 -21.94
CA LYS A 1 -66.05 69.60 -22.90
C LYS A 1 -65.39 69.68 -24.27
N GLU A 2 -65.10 68.63 -25.02
CA GLU A 2 -65.49 67.22 -25.08
C GLU A 2 -64.32 66.45 -25.73
N GLU A 3 -64.17 65.15 -25.44
CA GLU A 3 -63.33 64.23 -26.22
C GLU A 3 -63.89 64.02 -27.63
N PRO A 4 -63.04 63.57 -28.56
CA PRO A 4 -63.46 62.49 -29.44
C PRO A 4 -62.44 61.33 -29.58
N PRO A 5 -62.88 60.13 -30.03
CA PRO A 5 -62.23 58.86 -29.70
C PRO A 5 -61.65 58.05 -30.89
N SER A 6 -60.91 57.00 -30.48
CA SER A 6 -60.69 55.65 -31.06
C SER A 6 -59.94 55.41 -32.38
N LEU A 7 -58.74 54.83 -32.21
CA LEU A 7 -58.10 53.67 -32.85
C LEU A 7 -58.76 52.99 -34.08
N ASP A 8 -57.94 52.72 -35.11
CA ASP A 8 -57.67 51.34 -35.54
C ASP A 8 -56.29 51.20 -36.20
N ASN A 9 -55.60 50.09 -35.93
CA ASN A 9 -54.30 49.67 -36.47
C ASN A 9 -54.49 48.35 -37.22
N THR A 10 -54.17 48.31 -38.51
CA THR A 10 -53.62 47.16 -39.25
C THR A 10 -52.81 47.77 -40.40
N ASP A 11 -51.57 47.39 -40.71
CA ASP A 11 -51.14 46.04 -41.06
C ASP A 11 -49.58 46.00 -41.10
N SER A 12 -48.99 44.86 -40.74
CA SER A 12 -47.52 44.65 -40.67
C SER A 12 -47.02 43.85 -41.86
N PRO A 13 -45.76 44.02 -42.29
CA PRO A 13 -45.03 42.95 -42.97
C PRO A 13 -43.59 42.75 -42.44
N PRO A 14 -42.88 41.64 -42.75
CA PRO A 14 -42.66 40.51 -41.84
C PRO A 14 -41.20 40.36 -41.35
N GLU A 15 -41.03 39.54 -40.31
CA GLU A 15 -39.77 39.22 -39.63
C GLU A 15 -38.74 38.48 -40.51
N ILE A 16 -37.45 38.85 -40.37
CA ILE A 16 -36.29 38.07 -40.81
C ILE A 16 -35.45 37.73 -39.58
N GLU A 17 -35.29 36.43 -39.30
CA GLU A 17 -34.53 35.89 -38.17
C GLU A 17 -33.01 36.09 -38.31
N VAL A 18 -32.34 36.53 -37.23
CA VAL A 18 -30.87 36.60 -37.13
C VAL A 18 -30.33 35.51 -36.18
N PRO A 19 -29.27 34.76 -36.52
CA PRO A 19 -28.78 33.62 -35.71
C PRO A 19 -28.21 34.01 -34.33
N ARG A 20 -28.74 33.44 -33.23
CA ARG A 20 -28.19 33.57 -31.87
C ARG A 20 -26.95 32.67 -31.65
N ARG A 21 -25.80 33.27 -31.31
CA ARG A 21 -24.59 32.56 -30.83
C ARG A 21 -24.88 31.82 -29.51
N LYS A 22 -24.65 30.50 -29.46
CA LYS A 22 -24.74 29.69 -28.21
C LYS A 22 -23.55 30.01 -27.29
N THR A 23 -23.78 30.78 -26.22
CA THR A 23 -22.80 30.98 -25.15
C THR A 23 -22.79 29.76 -24.21
N ARG A 24 -21.61 29.18 -23.95
CA ARG A 24 -21.44 27.97 -23.13
C ARG A 24 -21.82 28.25 -21.67
N SER A 25 -22.64 27.38 -21.08
CA SER A 25 -23.14 27.55 -19.71
C SER A 25 -22.01 27.44 -18.68
N ARG A 26 -22.13 28.19 -17.58
CA ARG A 26 -21.19 28.18 -16.44
C ARG A 26 -20.96 26.79 -15.86
N SER A 27 -21.96 25.91 -15.95
CA SER A 27 -21.91 24.51 -15.52
C SER A 27 -20.99 23.66 -16.40
N GLN A 28 -20.99 23.86 -17.72
CA GLN A 28 -20.08 23.16 -18.64
C GLN A 28 -18.62 23.59 -18.42
N LYS A 29 -18.35 24.89 -18.23
CA LYS A 29 -16.99 25.38 -17.91
C LYS A 29 -16.46 24.80 -16.58
N LYS A 30 -17.33 24.65 -15.58
CA LYS A 30 -16.97 24.07 -14.27
C LYS A 30 -16.62 22.58 -14.38
N SER A 31 -17.30 21.83 -15.26
CA SER A 31 -16.98 20.43 -15.53
C SER A 31 -15.61 20.26 -16.20
N GLU A 32 -15.31 21.06 -17.22
CA GLU A 32 -14.01 21.03 -17.91
C GLU A 32 -12.85 21.42 -16.99
N GLU A 33 -13.07 22.41 -16.12
CA GLU A 33 -12.08 22.82 -15.12
C GLU A 33 -11.80 21.70 -14.10
N ASN A 34 -12.84 20.97 -13.67
CA ASN A 34 -12.68 19.82 -12.79
C ASN A 34 -11.93 18.67 -13.48
N HIS A 35 -12.24 18.38 -14.74
CA HIS A 35 -11.50 17.39 -15.54
C HIS A 35 -10.02 17.76 -15.69
N ARG A 36 -9.71 19.04 -15.92
CA ARG A 36 -8.33 19.53 -16.02
C ARG A 36 -7.57 19.44 -14.70
N LYS A 37 -8.25 19.70 -13.57
CA LYS A 37 -7.68 19.55 -12.22
C LYS A 37 -7.35 18.08 -11.92
N ILE A 38 -8.22 17.16 -12.31
CA ILE A 38 -8.01 15.72 -12.13
C ILE A 38 -6.80 15.25 -12.97
N ALA A 39 -6.72 15.66 -14.25
CA ALA A 39 -5.60 15.30 -15.12
C ALA A 39 -4.26 15.78 -14.54
N ASN A 40 -4.19 17.03 -14.06
CA ASN A 40 -2.98 17.58 -13.46
C ASN A 40 -2.57 16.87 -12.16
N PHE A 41 -3.55 16.41 -11.38
CA PHE A 41 -3.30 15.66 -10.15
C PHE A 41 -2.72 14.27 -10.44
N VAL A 42 -3.28 13.55 -11.42
CA VAL A 42 -2.76 12.24 -11.86
C VAL A 42 -1.33 12.36 -12.39
N THR A 43 -1.03 13.39 -13.18
CA THR A 43 0.34 13.64 -13.67
C THR A 43 1.32 13.93 -12.54
N LYS A 44 0.92 14.70 -11.52
CA LYS A 44 1.76 14.95 -10.33
C LYS A 44 2.02 13.68 -9.51
N LEU A 45 1.03 12.79 -9.40
CA LEU A 45 1.19 11.50 -8.70
C LEU A 45 2.18 10.57 -9.44
N ALA A 46 2.17 10.58 -10.77
CA ALA A 46 3.13 9.83 -11.58
C ALA A 46 4.57 10.36 -11.41
N MET A 47 4.74 11.67 -11.23
CA MET A 47 6.05 12.30 -11.00
C MET A 47 6.62 12.00 -9.59
N ASN A 48 5.77 11.98 -8.56
CA ASN A 48 6.20 11.71 -7.17
C ASN A 48 6.48 10.23 -6.88
N SER A 49 6.09 9.31 -7.76
CA SER A 49 6.32 7.87 -7.60
C SER A 49 7.65 7.39 -8.21
N GLY A 50 8.52 8.29 -8.69
CA GLY A 50 9.87 7.95 -9.13
C GLY A 50 9.94 7.10 -10.41
N ILE A 51 8.84 7.00 -11.17
CA ILE A 51 8.81 6.30 -12.45
C ILE A 51 9.29 7.27 -13.54
N LEU A 52 10.59 7.34 -13.78
CA LEU A 52 11.09 7.82 -15.07
C LEU A 52 10.98 6.65 -16.07
N PRO A 53 10.13 6.71 -17.11
CA PRO A 53 10.29 5.82 -18.23
C PRO A 53 11.55 6.26 -18.98
N ASN A 54 12.55 5.39 -19.01
CA ASN A 54 13.71 5.49 -19.89
C ASN A 54 13.22 5.53 -21.35
N ILE A 55 13.12 6.75 -21.89
CA ILE A 55 12.83 7.03 -23.29
C ILE A 55 14.06 6.68 -24.12
N ASN A 56 14.24 5.41 -24.47
CA ASN A 56 15.12 5.00 -25.58
C ASN A 56 14.67 3.73 -26.32
N LYS A 57 13.42 3.28 -26.15
CA LYS A 57 12.81 2.28 -27.04
C LYS A 57 11.39 2.70 -27.38
N ALA A 58 11.13 2.94 -28.66
CA ALA A 58 9.80 3.31 -29.16
C ALA A 58 8.76 2.28 -28.67
N PRO A 59 7.73 2.69 -27.92
CA PRO A 59 6.73 1.76 -27.42
C PRO A 59 5.85 1.33 -28.59
N LYS A 60 5.84 0.02 -28.90
CA LYS A 60 4.84 -0.55 -29.80
C LYS A 60 3.46 -0.23 -29.22
N GLN A 61 2.75 0.73 -29.81
CA GLN A 61 1.40 1.09 -29.42
C GLN A 61 0.49 -0.12 -29.63
N ARG A 62 0.22 -0.87 -28.57
CA ARG A 62 -0.93 -1.77 -28.55
C ARG A 62 -2.17 -0.88 -28.44
N LYS A 63 -2.85 -0.65 -29.56
CA LYS A 63 -4.16 0.00 -29.57
C LYS A 63 -5.12 -0.88 -28.79
N ILE A 64 -5.46 -0.47 -27.56
CA ILE A 64 -6.55 -1.08 -26.80
C ILE A 64 -7.83 -0.51 -27.41
N ASN A 65 -8.61 -1.37 -28.07
CA ASN A 65 -9.88 -0.99 -28.67
C ASN A 65 -10.95 -1.08 -27.56
N VAL A 66 -11.29 0.05 -26.94
CA VAL A 66 -12.35 0.11 -25.93
C VAL A 66 -13.63 0.54 -26.63
N ASN A 67 -14.57 -0.38 -26.79
CA ASN A 67 -15.90 -0.07 -27.33
C ASN A 67 -16.67 0.75 -26.29
N MET A 68 -16.91 2.04 -26.57
CA MET A 68 -17.55 2.98 -25.65
C MET A 68 -19.02 2.65 -25.31
N ARG A 69 -19.59 1.60 -25.92
CA ARG A 69 -21.00 1.19 -25.74
C ARG A 69 -21.20 0.14 -24.66
N ASP A 70 -20.12 -0.50 -24.21
CA ASP A 70 -20.20 -1.48 -23.14
C ASP A 70 -20.02 -0.74 -21.79
N PRO A 71 -20.93 -0.91 -20.81
CA PRO A 71 -20.73 -0.38 -19.47
C PRO A 71 -19.40 -0.92 -18.92
N ILE A 72 -18.43 -0.03 -18.73
CA ILE A 72 -17.18 -0.39 -18.07
C ILE A 72 -17.50 -0.60 -16.59
N GLU A 73 -17.58 -1.86 -16.17
CA GLU A 73 -17.70 -2.21 -14.76
C GLU A 73 -16.36 -1.96 -14.06
N ILE A 74 -16.20 -0.76 -13.49
CA ILE A 74 -15.02 -0.39 -12.71
C ILE A 74 -15.17 -1.00 -11.33
N GLU A 75 -14.61 -2.19 -11.12
CA GLU A 75 -14.42 -2.73 -9.77
C GLU A 75 -13.30 -1.95 -9.07
N TRP A 76 -13.68 -0.92 -8.33
CA TRP A 76 -12.75 -0.16 -7.49
C TRP A 76 -12.14 -1.13 -6.47
N LYS A 77 -10.83 -1.43 -6.57
CA LYS A 77 -10.04 -2.28 -5.64
C LYS A 77 -9.93 -1.70 -4.20
N ARG A 78 -10.98 -1.07 -3.67
CA ARG A 78 -11.09 -0.55 -2.30
C ARG A 78 -10.71 -1.61 -1.26
N LYS A 79 -11.13 -2.86 -1.49
CA LYS A 79 -10.79 -4.00 -0.62
C LYS A 79 -9.27 -4.17 -0.48
N SER A 80 -8.53 -4.15 -1.60
CA SER A 80 -7.06 -4.32 -1.58
C SER A 80 -6.33 -3.23 -0.80
N VAL A 81 -6.78 -1.96 -0.89
CA VAL A 81 -6.14 -0.85 -0.16
C VAL A 81 -6.41 -0.94 1.35
N ILE A 82 -7.65 -1.30 1.71
CA ILE A 82 -8.04 -1.48 3.11
C ILE A 82 -7.28 -2.66 3.73
N ASP A 83 -7.17 -3.77 3.01
CA ASP A 83 -6.44 -4.96 3.48
C ASP A 83 -4.96 -4.64 3.71
N LYS A 84 -4.32 -3.87 2.82
CA LYS A 84 -2.94 -3.38 3.01
C LYS A 84 -2.76 -2.61 4.32
N ARG A 85 -3.68 -1.70 4.61
CA ARG A 85 -3.64 -0.90 5.84
C ARG A 85 -3.77 -1.80 7.07
N LYS A 86 -4.74 -2.72 7.07
CA LYS A 86 -4.95 -3.66 8.17
C LYS A 86 -3.75 -4.58 8.38
N HIS A 87 -3.11 -5.05 7.31
CA HIS A 87 -1.86 -5.81 7.40
C HIS A 87 -0.75 -5.03 8.10
N ARG A 88 -0.61 -3.75 7.73
CA ARG A 88 0.41 -2.88 8.33
C ARG A 88 0.14 -2.66 9.81
N ASP A 89 -1.11 -2.37 10.17
CA ASP A 89 -1.52 -2.12 11.55
C ASP A 89 -1.33 -3.36 12.44
N ASN A 90 -1.65 -4.55 11.92
CA ASN A 90 -1.40 -5.82 12.62
C ASN A 90 0.09 -6.03 12.88
N LEU A 91 0.92 -5.85 11.85
CA LEU A 91 2.36 -6.01 11.96
C LEU A 91 2.98 -5.03 12.96
N LEU A 92 2.55 -3.77 12.92
CA LEU A 92 2.94 -2.73 13.89
C LEU A 92 2.58 -3.12 15.32
N THR A 93 1.35 -3.62 15.52
CA THR A 93 0.87 -4.06 16.83
C THR A 93 1.74 -5.20 17.36
N ILE A 94 2.04 -6.20 16.52
CA ILE A 94 2.92 -7.31 16.85
C ILE A 94 4.32 -6.81 17.22
N LEU A 95 4.95 -6.00 16.37
CA LEU A 95 6.31 -5.49 16.59
C LEU A 95 6.44 -4.64 17.87
N LYS A 96 5.38 -3.91 18.23
CA LYS A 96 5.36 -3.01 19.38
C LYS A 96 5.15 -3.73 20.70
N TYR A 97 4.32 -4.78 20.71
CA TYR A 97 3.88 -5.45 21.93
C TYR A 97 4.46 -6.87 22.10
N SER A 98 5.52 -7.18 21.37
CA SER A 98 6.27 -8.43 21.52
C SER A 98 7.77 -8.25 21.24
N ASN A 99 8.55 -9.26 21.56
CA ASN A 99 10.00 -9.31 21.31
C ASN A 99 10.38 -9.71 19.87
N VAL A 100 9.42 -9.93 18.97
CA VAL A 100 9.70 -10.46 17.63
C VAL A 100 10.52 -9.49 16.80
N ILE A 101 11.48 -9.97 16.03
CA ILE A 101 12.33 -9.10 15.21
C ILE A 101 12.12 -9.37 13.72
N PRO A 102 12.02 -8.35 12.87
CA PRO A 102 11.99 -8.57 11.44
C PRO A 102 13.41 -8.80 10.90
N PHE A 103 13.50 -9.68 9.91
CA PHE A 103 14.75 -9.94 9.19
C PHE A 103 14.45 -10.09 7.70
N ARG A 104 15.45 -9.86 6.85
CA ARG A 104 15.31 -10.06 5.40
C ARG A 104 15.64 -11.52 5.04
N ASN A 105 16.71 -11.75 4.29
CA ASN A 105 17.14 -13.08 3.90
C ASN A 105 18.38 -13.51 4.69
N LYS A 106 18.62 -14.83 4.70
CA LYS A 106 19.88 -15.39 5.14
C LYS A 106 20.85 -15.38 3.96
N SER A 107 21.97 -14.69 4.14
CA SER A 107 23.13 -14.73 3.23
C SER A 107 24.14 -15.78 3.70
N LEU A 108 25.20 -16.00 2.90
CA LEU A 108 26.35 -16.80 3.33
C LEU A 108 27.02 -16.25 4.60
N ARG A 109 26.90 -14.93 4.84
CA ARG A 109 27.48 -14.25 6.01
C ARG A 109 26.57 -14.27 7.24
N GLY A 110 25.31 -14.68 7.10
CA GLY A 110 24.34 -14.68 8.20
C GLY A 110 23.01 -14.02 7.86
N PHE A 111 22.25 -13.65 8.88
CA PHE A 111 20.93 -13.04 8.79
C PHE A 111 21.05 -11.53 8.60
N ILE A 112 20.33 -10.99 7.62
CA ILE A 112 20.30 -9.55 7.33
C ILE A 112 19.20 -8.91 8.18
N CYS A 113 19.55 -7.80 8.85
CA CYS A 113 18.62 -7.01 9.65
C CYS A 113 17.40 -6.56 8.84
N GLY A 114 16.25 -6.47 9.48
CA GLY A 114 15.04 -5.98 8.84
C GLY A 114 15.02 -4.46 8.61
N TYR A 115 15.79 -3.70 9.39
CA TYR A 115 15.75 -2.24 9.37
C TYR A 115 16.91 -1.62 8.57
N CYS A 116 18.07 -2.26 8.60
CA CYS A 116 19.30 -1.81 7.92
C CYS A 116 19.95 -2.95 7.11
N ASP A 117 21.13 -2.70 6.52
CA ASP A 117 21.86 -3.69 5.72
C ASP A 117 22.91 -4.48 6.53
N ALA A 118 22.93 -4.31 7.86
CA ALA A 118 23.81 -5.08 8.74
C ALA A 118 23.46 -6.58 8.70
N THR A 119 24.50 -7.43 8.77
CA THR A 119 24.38 -8.89 8.65
C THR A 119 25.07 -9.57 9.82
N TYR A 120 24.40 -10.55 10.42
CA TYR A 120 24.85 -11.22 11.64
C TYR A 120 24.86 -12.74 11.48
N PRO A 121 26.00 -13.42 11.69
CA PRO A 121 26.07 -14.88 11.66
C PRO A 121 25.22 -15.55 12.74
N ASP A 122 25.20 -14.96 13.94
CA ASP A 122 24.42 -15.43 15.08
C ASP A 122 23.09 -14.66 15.20
N PRO A 123 21.93 -15.35 15.27
CA PRO A 123 20.66 -14.70 15.54
C PRO A 123 20.62 -13.91 16.86
N ILE A 124 21.44 -14.29 17.85
CA ILE A 124 21.51 -13.56 19.13
C ILE A 124 22.06 -12.15 18.89
N ASP A 125 23.11 -12.02 18.09
CA ASP A 125 23.70 -10.72 17.77
C ASP A 125 22.72 -9.85 16.97
N LEU A 126 21.97 -10.46 16.04
CA LEU A 126 20.91 -9.77 15.31
C LEU A 126 19.83 -9.21 16.25
N ARG A 127 19.39 -10.01 17.24
CA ARG A 127 18.40 -9.59 18.23
C ARG A 127 18.91 -8.44 19.07
N SER A 128 20.15 -8.54 19.57
CA SER A 128 20.81 -7.48 20.33
C SER A 128 20.91 -6.18 19.52
N HIS A 129 21.41 -6.24 18.28
CA HIS A 129 21.47 -5.10 17.38
C HIS A 129 20.10 -4.45 17.18
N THR A 130 19.08 -5.26 16.87
CA THR A 130 17.72 -4.75 16.62
C THR A 130 17.12 -4.07 17.86
N GLN A 131 17.42 -4.57 19.05
CA GLN A 131 16.95 -4.00 20.30
C GLN A 131 17.65 -2.69 20.65
N ASN A 132 18.97 -2.61 20.41
CA ASN A 132 19.78 -1.45 20.82
C ASN A 132 19.77 -0.31 19.80
N GLU A 133 19.78 -0.63 18.50
CA GLU A 133 19.93 0.37 17.44
C GLU A 133 18.60 0.74 16.76
N HIS A 134 17.61 -0.15 16.81
CA HIS A 134 16.36 0.01 16.05
C HIS A 134 15.10 0.09 16.91
N GLU A 135 15.22 0.41 18.21
CA GLU A 135 14.08 0.52 19.11
C GLU A 135 13.02 1.52 18.59
N LYS A 136 13.46 2.67 18.05
CA LYS A 136 12.58 3.73 17.56
C LYS A 136 11.86 3.34 16.25
N GLU A 137 12.54 2.58 15.41
CA GLU A 137 12.06 2.11 14.11
C GLU A 137 10.94 1.08 14.26
N ARG A 138 10.96 0.29 15.35
CA ARG A 138 9.87 -0.63 15.72
C ARG A 138 8.53 0.08 15.86
N TYR A 139 8.52 1.29 16.41
CA TYR A 139 7.30 2.05 16.65
C TYR A 139 6.78 2.80 15.42
N SER A 140 7.68 3.18 14.52
CA SER A 140 7.36 4.05 13.38
C SER A 140 7.16 3.30 12.07
N PHE A 141 7.50 2.01 12.01
CA PHE A 141 7.55 1.22 10.78
C PHE A 141 8.23 1.99 9.65
N LYS A 142 9.33 2.68 9.96
CA LYS A 142 10.29 3.19 8.98
C LYS A 142 11.20 2.05 8.52
N SER A 143 10.60 0.92 8.20
CA SER A 143 11.38 -0.19 7.67
C SER A 143 11.58 0.03 6.19
N SER A 144 12.77 -0.28 5.71
CA SER A 144 13.07 -0.42 4.29
C SER A 144 12.34 -1.62 3.65
N PHE A 145 11.48 -2.34 4.37
CA PHE A 145 10.60 -3.34 3.79
C PHE A 145 9.54 -2.67 2.93
N ASP A 146 9.61 -2.99 1.65
CA ASP A 146 8.51 -2.75 0.76
C ASP A 146 7.38 -3.72 1.11
N MET A 147 6.33 -3.23 1.78
CA MET A 147 5.11 -4.00 2.04
C MET A 147 4.33 -4.32 0.75
N THR A 148 4.83 -3.90 -0.43
CA THR A 148 4.22 -4.22 -1.72
C THR A 148 4.02 -5.72 -1.94
N GLU A 149 4.87 -6.56 -1.35
CA GLU A 149 4.81 -8.02 -1.56
C GLU A 149 4.25 -8.82 -0.37
N TYR A 150 3.89 -8.18 0.75
CA TYR A 150 3.44 -8.87 1.97
C TYR A 150 4.40 -9.95 2.54
N ASN A 151 5.65 -10.00 2.07
CA ASN A 151 6.63 -11.02 2.44
C ASN A 151 7.43 -10.62 3.70
N VAL A 152 6.76 -10.38 4.82
CA VAL A 152 7.44 -10.02 6.07
C VAL A 152 7.85 -11.28 6.82
N LYS A 153 9.15 -11.40 7.11
CA LYS A 153 9.71 -12.52 7.88
C LYS A 153 10.05 -12.04 9.29
N LEU A 154 9.53 -12.72 10.30
CA LEU A 154 9.76 -12.43 11.71
C LEU A 154 10.45 -13.60 12.40
N ASP A 155 11.47 -13.29 13.20
CA ASP A 155 11.98 -14.20 14.23
C ASP A 155 11.06 -14.11 15.45
N ILE A 156 10.49 -15.25 15.82
CA ILE A 156 9.59 -15.45 16.95
C ILE A 156 10.22 -16.36 18.02
N THR A 157 11.56 -16.44 18.04
CA THR A 157 12.30 -17.17 19.08
C THR A 157 11.95 -16.61 20.46
N ASP A 158 11.62 -17.51 21.39
CA ASP A 158 11.21 -17.20 22.76
C ASP A 158 10.15 -16.10 22.83
N LEU A 159 9.12 -16.22 21.97
CA LEU A 159 8.08 -15.22 21.80
C LEU A 159 7.41 -14.88 23.13
N VAL A 160 7.41 -13.58 23.46
CA VAL A 160 6.86 -13.05 24.70
C VAL A 160 6.07 -11.77 24.46
N CYS A 161 4.98 -11.57 25.20
CA CYS A 161 4.31 -10.28 25.25
C CYS A 161 5.14 -9.28 26.08
N THR A 162 5.43 -8.10 25.55
CA THR A 162 6.22 -7.09 26.29
C THR A 162 5.40 -6.33 27.33
N ILE A 163 4.07 -6.50 27.37
CA ILE A 163 3.20 -5.84 28.36
C ILE A 163 3.13 -6.64 29.67
N CYS A 164 2.95 -7.96 29.58
CA CYS A 164 2.76 -8.85 30.75
C CYS A 164 3.77 -9.98 30.87
N LEU A 165 4.76 -10.05 29.96
CA LEU A 165 5.82 -11.05 29.93
C LEU A 165 5.34 -12.51 29.77
N THR A 166 4.11 -12.72 29.31
CA THR A 166 3.58 -14.06 29.02
C THR A 166 4.27 -14.64 27.78
N GLN A 167 4.82 -15.86 27.91
CA GLN A 167 5.45 -16.60 26.82
C GLN A 167 4.41 -17.33 25.97
N MET A 168 4.64 -17.38 24.65
CA MET A 168 3.73 -17.96 23.68
C MET A 168 4.48 -18.65 22.54
N ASP A 169 3.85 -19.60 21.87
CA ASP A 169 4.52 -20.42 20.85
C ASP A 169 4.50 -19.84 19.44
N ASN A 170 3.50 -19.01 19.14
CA ASN A 170 3.21 -18.52 17.79
C ASN A 170 2.47 -17.17 17.81
N LEU A 171 2.46 -16.48 16.67
CA LEU A 171 1.82 -15.18 16.52
C LEU A 171 0.30 -15.22 16.64
N THR A 172 -0.35 -16.34 16.37
CA THR A 172 -1.81 -16.46 16.54
C THR A 172 -2.18 -16.31 18.02
N LYS A 173 -1.54 -17.07 18.90
CA LYS A 173 -1.71 -16.95 20.35
C LYS A 173 -1.39 -15.54 20.85
N LEU A 174 -0.32 -14.92 20.32
CA LEU A 174 0.01 -13.53 20.64
C LEU A 174 -1.10 -12.56 20.24
N LYS A 175 -1.63 -12.68 19.01
CA LYS A 175 -2.70 -11.80 18.53
C LYS A 175 -3.93 -11.91 19.42
N ASP A 176 -4.38 -13.12 19.71
CA ASP A 176 -5.53 -13.37 20.57
C ASP A 176 -5.29 -12.82 21.99
N HIS A 177 -4.12 -13.11 22.56
CA HIS A 177 -3.70 -12.57 23.87
C HIS A 177 -3.69 -11.04 23.91
N LEU A 178 -3.21 -10.38 22.85
CA LEU A 178 -3.18 -8.91 22.77
C LEU A 178 -4.61 -8.32 22.71
N VAL A 179 -5.56 -9.02 22.08
CA VAL A 179 -6.97 -8.61 22.03
C VAL A 179 -7.63 -8.83 23.39
N ASP A 180 -7.55 -10.05 23.92
CA ASP A 180 -8.32 -10.47 25.10
C ASP A 180 -7.79 -9.85 26.39
N ASN A 181 -6.46 -9.82 26.57
CA ASN A 181 -5.84 -9.42 27.83
C ASN A 181 -5.43 -7.94 27.83
N HIS A 182 -5.20 -7.35 26.66
CA HIS A 182 -4.63 -6.01 26.52
C HIS A 182 -5.46 -5.06 25.66
N LYS A 183 -6.61 -5.51 25.12
CA LYS A 183 -7.55 -4.71 24.33
C LYS A 183 -6.87 -4.00 23.16
N LYS A 184 -5.86 -4.64 22.56
CA LYS A 184 -5.20 -4.12 21.36
C LYS A 184 -6.01 -4.48 20.12
N ILE A 185 -5.91 -3.63 19.11
CA ILE A 185 -6.63 -3.83 17.85
C ILE A 185 -5.80 -4.77 16.98
N VAL A 186 -6.39 -5.90 16.59
CA VAL A 186 -5.86 -6.82 15.60
C VAL A 186 -6.98 -7.18 14.64
N TYR A 187 -6.73 -7.03 13.33
CA TYR A 187 -7.68 -7.33 12.27
C TYR A 187 -7.57 -8.80 11.86
N ASN A 188 -8.60 -9.59 12.14
CA ASN A 188 -8.66 -11.02 11.80
C ASN A 188 -9.46 -11.31 10.52
N ASP A 189 -10.03 -10.27 9.88
CA ASP A 189 -10.81 -10.37 8.66
C ASP A 189 -9.96 -10.36 7.37
N ILE A 190 -8.64 -10.38 7.53
CA ILE A 190 -7.63 -10.39 6.46
C ILE A 190 -6.76 -11.64 6.56
N LYS A 191 -6.23 -12.12 5.43
CA LYS A 191 -5.34 -13.29 5.39
C LYS A 191 -3.94 -12.92 5.88
N ASP A 192 -3.47 -13.52 6.96
CA ASP A 192 -2.12 -13.27 7.45
C ASP A 192 -1.04 -13.70 6.43
N HIS A 193 -0.12 -12.79 6.13
CA HIS A 193 1.01 -13.01 5.22
C HIS A 193 2.36 -12.95 5.95
N ILE A 194 2.35 -12.85 7.29
CA ILE A 194 3.56 -12.82 8.09
C ILE A 194 4.16 -14.24 8.18
N MET A 195 5.40 -14.37 7.73
CA MET A 195 6.16 -15.61 7.85
C MET A 195 6.87 -15.66 9.21
N GLN A 196 6.66 -16.76 9.94
CA GLN A 196 7.20 -16.97 11.29
C GLN A 196 8.39 -17.92 11.25
N PHE A 197 9.49 -17.54 11.90
CA PHE A 197 10.70 -18.36 12.00
C PHE A 197 11.20 -18.37 13.44
N LYS A 198 11.84 -19.47 13.86
CA LYS A 198 12.64 -19.51 15.11
C LYS A 198 14.10 -19.62 14.72
N LEU A 199 14.81 -18.49 14.74
CA LEU A 199 16.20 -18.44 14.30
C LEU A 199 17.13 -19.05 15.35
N LYS A 200 17.81 -20.13 14.96
CA LYS A 200 18.84 -20.82 15.76
C LYS A 200 20.22 -20.64 15.11
N LYS A 201 21.26 -20.63 15.94
CA LYS A 201 22.65 -20.67 15.45
C LYS A 201 22.84 -21.94 14.62
N ALA A 202 23.41 -21.80 13.44
CA ALA A 202 23.80 -22.96 12.65
C ALA A 202 24.94 -23.67 13.37
N VAL A 203 24.69 -24.88 13.87
CA VAL A 203 25.75 -25.75 14.39
C VAL A 203 26.50 -26.30 13.18
N GLN A 204 27.78 -25.96 13.01
CA GLN A 204 28.60 -26.46 11.90
C GLN A 204 29.00 -27.94 12.03
N ASN A 205 28.14 -28.79 12.61
CA ASN A 205 28.41 -30.21 12.75
C ASN A 205 27.71 -31.00 11.65
N ALA A 206 28.33 -31.00 10.47
CA ALA A 206 28.29 -32.11 9.54
C ALA A 206 29.52 -32.02 8.64
N ARG A 207 30.66 -32.56 9.12
CA ARG A 207 31.65 -33.15 8.20
C ARG A 207 30.86 -34.11 7.31
N MET A 208 30.86 -33.91 6.00
CA MET A 208 30.54 -34.99 5.07
C MET A 208 31.45 -36.17 5.43
N PRO A 209 30.93 -37.39 5.63
CA PRO A 209 31.79 -38.55 5.57
C PRO A 209 32.37 -38.58 4.16
N LEU A 210 33.71 -38.50 4.08
CA LEU A 210 34.45 -38.91 2.90
C LEU A 210 33.97 -40.32 2.54
N GLN A 211 33.15 -40.43 1.50
CA GLN A 211 32.94 -41.72 0.87
C GLN A 211 34.22 -42.02 0.10
N LEU A 212 35.05 -42.84 0.74
CA LEU A 212 36.01 -43.71 0.08
C LEU A 212 35.28 -44.38 -1.09
N LYS A 213 35.75 -44.15 -2.31
CA LYS A 213 35.39 -44.98 -3.45
C LYS A 213 36.67 -45.58 -3.98
N ASP A 214 36.79 -46.86 -3.72
CA ASP A 214 37.73 -47.78 -4.33
C ASP A 214 37.70 -47.64 -5.86
N LEU A 215 38.87 -47.50 -6.46
CA LEU A 215 39.26 -48.01 -7.79
C LEU A 215 40.77 -47.82 -7.96
#